data_AF-A0A3M1CT86-F1
#
_entry.id   AF-A0A3M1CT86-F1
#
_cell.length_a   1.000
_cell.length_b   1.000
_cell.length_c   1.000
_cell.angle_alpha   90.00
_cell.angle_beta   90.00
_cell.angle_gamma   90.00
#
_symmetry.space_group_name_H-M   'P 1'
#
loop_
_entity.id
_entity.type
_entity.pdbx_description
1 polymer ?
#
loop_
_entity_poly.entity_id
_entity_poly.type
_entity_poly.pdbx_seq_one_letter_code
_entity_poly.pdbx_strand_id
1 'polypeptide(L)'
;MVHMLRGVLGDSLFWVGINAFQNSQYRFGSATTEQFRDVVEQATGTDLHWFFDEWVYGTYYPKYLYYTKWVPNDTGMYDVYVMIKQTQTTSPSVFTMPVQLFVNYMFDTDDTVTAMVDERRELVKFTGTGLISSITLDPADWILKDASKQTWQLFITTLDSELTQPVLHAPYEDTIEYVGSVSSPVFSIVSGALPPGLVLNTDGRITGTPQDTGSYSFEVRVADSGGSPSDQTTFTLNVAGSCCVGLTGNINCDPGDVVDVADLTALIDHLFVSFAPLCCEGEGNIDGDPSGTVDVADLTALIDHLFISFSPLNSCQ
;
A
#
# COMPACT_ATOMS: atom_id res chain seq x y z
N MET A 1 -4.53 -6.80 -29.62
CA MET A 1 -4.18 -5.36 -29.49
C MET A 1 -5.40 -4.48 -29.29
N VAL A 2 -6.17 -4.13 -30.32
CA VAL A 2 -7.35 -3.26 -30.16
C VAL A 2 -8.38 -3.83 -29.17
N HIS A 3 -8.56 -5.16 -29.15
CA HIS A 3 -9.41 -5.83 -28.18
C HIS A 3 -8.91 -5.66 -26.73
N MET A 4 -7.60 -5.79 -26.49
CA MET A 4 -6.99 -5.51 -25.18
C MET A 4 -7.17 -4.06 -24.78
N LEU A 5 -6.98 -3.10 -25.71
CA LEU A 5 -7.19 -1.69 -25.44
C LEU A 5 -8.65 -1.41 -25.02
N ARG A 6 -9.63 -2.08 -25.64
CA ARG A 6 -11.03 -2.03 -25.18
C ARG A 6 -11.21 -2.60 -23.78
N GLY A 7 -10.51 -3.68 -23.44
CA GLY A 7 -10.49 -4.22 -22.08
C GLY A 7 -9.91 -3.23 -21.05
N VAL A 8 -8.83 -2.53 -21.40
CA VAL A 8 -8.17 -1.52 -20.55
C VAL A 8 -9.05 -0.30 -20.31
N LEU A 9 -9.65 0.25 -21.37
CA LEU A 9 -10.51 1.43 -21.27
C LEU A 9 -11.94 1.10 -20.78
N GLY A 10 -12.36 -0.15 -20.93
CA GLY A 10 -13.77 -0.53 -20.87
C GLY A 10 -14.56 -0.04 -22.09
N ASP A 11 -15.74 -0.62 -22.30
CA ASP A 11 -16.57 -0.37 -23.49
C ASP A 11 -16.92 1.11 -23.70
N SER A 12 -17.30 1.81 -22.63
CA SER A 12 -17.76 3.20 -22.71
C SER A 12 -16.64 4.14 -23.19
N LEU A 13 -15.51 4.15 -22.49
CA LEU A 13 -14.39 5.03 -22.83
C LEU A 13 -13.73 4.62 -24.14
N PHE A 14 -13.68 3.32 -24.45
CA PHE A 14 -13.19 2.85 -25.74
C PHE A 14 -13.96 3.51 -26.89
N TRP A 15 -15.29 3.49 -26.87
CA TRP A 15 -16.08 4.11 -27.93
C TRP A 15 -15.99 5.65 -27.92
N VAL A 16 -15.83 6.28 -26.76
CA VAL A 16 -15.52 7.73 -26.68
C VAL A 16 -14.21 8.02 -27.44
N GLY A 17 -13.14 7.27 -27.17
CA GLY A 17 -11.85 7.43 -27.83
C GLY A 17 -11.91 7.18 -29.34
N ILE A 18 -12.57 6.10 -29.78
CA ILE A 18 -12.73 5.80 -31.21
C ILE A 18 -13.54 6.89 -31.92
N ASN A 19 -14.62 7.38 -31.31
CA ASN A 19 -15.43 8.46 -31.89
C ASN A 19 -14.64 9.78 -31.95
N ALA A 20 -13.85 10.10 -30.92
CA ALA A 20 -12.99 11.27 -30.92
C ALA A 20 -11.94 11.19 -32.05
N PHE A 21 -11.28 10.04 -32.20
CA PHE A 21 -10.31 9.82 -33.26
C PHE A 21 -10.93 9.94 -34.66
N GLN A 22 -12.09 9.35 -34.89
CA GLN A 22 -12.81 9.43 -36.17
C GLN A 22 -13.21 10.87 -36.53
N ASN A 23 -13.46 11.73 -35.55
CA ASN A 23 -13.85 13.12 -35.73
C ASN A 23 -12.70 14.12 -35.55
N SER A 24 -11.46 13.64 -35.42
CA SER A 24 -10.26 14.46 -35.25
C SER A 24 -9.77 15.08 -36.56
N GLN A 25 -8.70 15.86 -36.47
CA GLN A 25 -7.97 16.42 -37.62
C GLN A 25 -7.45 15.36 -38.62
N TYR A 26 -7.37 14.08 -38.22
CA TYR A 26 -6.90 12.99 -39.07
C TYR A 26 -8.02 12.32 -39.90
N ARG A 27 -9.26 12.79 -39.77
CA ARG A 27 -10.41 12.25 -40.52
C ARG A 27 -10.16 12.32 -42.03
N PHE A 28 -10.33 11.18 -42.72
CA PHE A 28 -10.04 11.01 -44.15
C PHE A 28 -8.58 11.22 -44.56
N GLY A 29 -7.65 11.29 -43.59
CA GLY A 29 -6.21 11.42 -43.80
C GLY A 29 -5.44 10.19 -43.35
N SER A 30 -4.19 10.40 -42.94
CA SER A 30 -3.33 9.39 -42.32
C SER A 30 -2.97 9.84 -40.90
N ALA A 31 -2.87 8.89 -39.99
CA ALA A 31 -2.42 9.10 -38.62
C ALA A 31 -1.36 8.06 -38.25
N THR A 32 -0.43 8.43 -37.38
CA THR A 32 0.49 7.48 -36.77
C THR A 32 -0.13 6.84 -35.53
N THR A 33 0.52 5.79 -35.01
CA THR A 33 0.13 5.12 -33.77
C THR A 33 0.14 6.07 -32.58
N GLU A 34 1.13 6.96 -32.51
CA GLU A 34 1.28 7.97 -31.46
C GLU A 34 0.15 8.99 -31.56
N GLN A 35 -0.16 9.47 -32.77
CA GLN A 35 -1.28 10.40 -32.98
C GLN A 35 -2.64 9.78 -32.62
N PHE A 36 -2.82 8.48 -32.88
CA PHE A 36 -4.00 7.75 -32.41
C PHE A 36 -4.06 7.71 -30.89
N ARG A 37 -2.96 7.32 -30.22
CA ARG A 37 -2.86 7.31 -28.76
C ARG A 37 -3.22 8.69 -28.19
N ASP A 38 -2.54 9.75 -28.62
CA ASP A 38 -2.71 11.10 -28.09
C ASP A 38 -4.17 11.58 -28.16
N VAL A 39 -4.88 11.27 -29.27
CA VAL A 39 -6.30 11.63 -29.41
C VAL A 39 -7.21 10.82 -28.48
N VAL A 40 -6.93 9.53 -28.30
CA VAL A 40 -7.69 8.67 -27.38
C VAL A 40 -7.46 9.11 -25.93
N GLU A 41 -6.21 9.32 -25.52
CA GLU A 41 -5.86 9.80 -24.17
C GLU A 41 -6.52 11.15 -23.88
N GLN A 42 -6.47 12.09 -24.84
CA GLN A 42 -7.14 13.38 -24.69
C GLN A 42 -8.66 13.25 -24.51
N ALA A 43 -9.28 12.26 -25.15
CA ALA A 43 -10.73 12.05 -25.10
C ALA A 43 -11.18 11.28 -23.85
N THR A 44 -10.37 10.34 -23.36
CA THR A 44 -10.74 9.48 -22.21
C THR A 44 -10.15 9.96 -20.89
N GLY A 45 -9.12 10.80 -20.93
CA GLY A 45 -8.36 11.21 -19.75
C GLY A 45 -7.50 10.10 -19.14
N THR A 46 -7.28 9.01 -19.88
CA THR A 46 -6.51 7.84 -19.43
C THR A 46 -5.11 7.90 -20.02
N ASP A 47 -4.08 7.75 -19.20
CA ASP A 47 -2.72 7.54 -19.71
C ASP A 47 -2.59 6.13 -20.28
N LEU A 48 -2.19 6.04 -21.55
CA LEU A 48 -2.03 4.82 -22.33
C LEU A 48 -0.58 4.62 -22.77
N HIS A 49 0.36 5.49 -22.39
CA HIS A 49 1.77 5.34 -22.76
C HIS A 49 2.32 3.95 -22.42
N TRP A 50 2.11 3.49 -21.18
CA TRP A 50 2.51 2.15 -20.74
C TRP A 50 1.95 1.04 -21.65
N PHE A 51 0.68 1.16 -22.08
CA PHE A 51 0.05 0.13 -22.91
C PHE A 51 0.72 0.06 -24.28
N PHE A 52 1.00 1.20 -24.89
CA PHE A 52 1.66 1.24 -26.19
C PHE A 52 3.12 0.80 -26.10
N ASP A 53 3.85 1.28 -25.10
CA ASP A 53 5.26 0.95 -24.87
C ASP A 53 5.45 -0.56 -24.65
N GLU A 54 4.57 -1.18 -23.85
CA GLU A 54 4.67 -2.60 -23.52
C GLU A 54 4.06 -3.49 -24.60
N TRP A 55 2.85 -3.19 -25.06
CA TRP A 55 2.06 -4.14 -25.85
C TRP A 55 2.08 -3.87 -27.36
N VAL A 56 2.32 -2.62 -27.79
CA VAL A 56 2.37 -2.26 -29.21
C VAL A 56 3.81 -2.24 -29.71
N TYR A 57 4.72 -1.64 -28.95
CA TYR A 57 6.13 -1.50 -29.32
C TYR A 57 7.01 -2.58 -28.71
N GLY A 58 6.62 -3.16 -27.57
CA GLY A 58 7.31 -4.31 -26.98
C GLY A 58 7.26 -5.55 -27.87
N THR A 59 8.27 -6.41 -27.75
CA THR A 59 8.51 -7.52 -28.69
C THR A 59 8.15 -8.91 -28.13
N TYR A 60 7.32 -8.99 -27.09
CA TYR A 60 6.95 -10.26 -26.45
C TYR A 60 5.54 -10.22 -25.84
N TYR A 61 5.17 -11.24 -25.06
CA TYR A 61 3.90 -11.34 -24.33
C TYR A 61 4.11 -12.00 -22.96
N PRO A 62 3.25 -11.73 -21.95
CA PRO A 62 3.44 -12.24 -20.61
C PRO A 62 3.22 -13.75 -20.50
N LYS A 63 4.00 -14.36 -19.59
CA LYS A 63 3.84 -15.75 -19.16
C LYS A 63 3.47 -15.79 -17.69
N TYR A 64 2.19 -16.04 -17.42
CA TYR A 64 1.63 -16.07 -16.07
C TYR A 64 1.70 -17.47 -15.45
N LEU A 65 2.26 -17.55 -14.24
CA LEU A 65 1.95 -18.61 -13.29
C LEU A 65 0.98 -18.03 -12.26
N TYR A 66 -0.18 -18.66 -12.06
CA TYR A 66 -1.14 -18.18 -11.07
C TYR A 66 -1.56 -19.26 -10.09
N TYR A 67 -1.77 -18.85 -8.84
CA TYR A 67 -2.09 -19.70 -7.71
C TYR A 67 -3.32 -19.14 -7.02
N THR A 68 -4.25 -20.00 -6.61
CA THR A 68 -5.50 -19.57 -5.98
C THR A 68 -5.70 -20.31 -4.67
N LYS A 69 -6.03 -19.59 -3.61
CA LYS A 69 -6.36 -20.17 -2.31
C LYS A 69 -7.44 -19.32 -1.66
N TRP A 70 -8.34 -19.98 -0.94
CA TRP A 70 -9.32 -19.30 -0.12
C TRP A 70 -9.40 -19.99 1.23
N VAL A 71 -9.57 -19.21 2.28
CA VAL A 71 -9.62 -19.66 3.68
C VAL A 71 -10.88 -19.07 4.31
N PRO A 72 -11.67 -19.86 5.06
CA PRO A 72 -12.81 -19.31 5.80
C PRO A 72 -12.35 -18.21 6.76
N ASN A 73 -13.09 -17.11 6.81
CA ASN A 73 -12.86 -16.02 7.75
C ASN A 73 -13.93 -15.99 8.85
N ASP A 74 -13.73 -15.16 9.86
CA ASP A 74 -14.59 -15.10 11.06
C ASP A 74 -16.01 -14.57 10.77
N THR A 75 -16.24 -14.02 9.58
CA THR A 75 -17.55 -13.51 9.15
C THR A 75 -18.42 -14.58 8.45
N GLY A 76 -17.89 -15.81 8.32
CA GLY A 76 -18.54 -16.86 7.54
C GLY A 76 -18.36 -16.72 6.03
N MET A 77 -17.49 -15.80 5.60
CA MET A 77 -17.05 -15.62 4.21
C MET A 77 -15.68 -16.27 4.00
N TYR A 78 -15.08 -16.03 2.84
CA TYR A 78 -13.74 -16.52 2.51
C TYR A 78 -12.79 -15.37 2.21
N ASP A 79 -11.61 -15.38 2.82
CA ASP A 79 -10.49 -14.56 2.36
C ASP A 79 -9.84 -15.27 1.19
N VAL A 80 -9.83 -14.60 0.03
CA VAL A 80 -9.38 -15.13 -1.24
C VAL A 80 -8.06 -14.50 -1.61
N TYR A 81 -7.11 -15.36 -1.97
CA TYR A 81 -5.76 -15.00 -2.36
C TYR A 81 -5.49 -15.52 -3.77
N VAL A 82 -5.07 -14.63 -4.66
CA VAL A 82 -4.60 -14.98 -6.00
C VAL A 82 -3.21 -14.41 -6.20
N MET A 83 -2.21 -15.30 -6.22
CA MET A 83 -0.82 -14.93 -6.51
C MET A 83 -0.57 -15.09 -8.00
N ILE A 84 -0.14 -14.04 -8.68
CA ILE A 84 0.15 -14.03 -10.12
C ILE A 84 1.63 -13.68 -10.31
N LYS A 85 2.36 -14.50 -11.05
CA LYS A 85 3.78 -14.28 -11.35
C LYS A 85 4.01 -14.19 -12.85
N GLN A 86 4.72 -13.15 -13.28
CA GLN A 86 5.22 -12.98 -14.63
C GLN A 86 6.63 -13.59 -14.75
N THR A 87 6.81 -14.53 -15.68
CA THR A 87 8.02 -15.37 -15.74
C THR A 87 8.89 -15.15 -16.97
N GLN A 88 8.45 -14.35 -17.93
CA GLN A 88 9.24 -13.97 -19.10
C GLN A 88 10.54 -13.26 -18.69
N THR A 89 11.60 -13.38 -19.47
CA THR A 89 12.91 -12.73 -19.23
C THR A 89 13.24 -11.66 -20.28
N THR A 90 12.24 -11.26 -21.05
CA THR A 90 12.35 -10.32 -22.17
C THR A 90 12.09 -8.88 -21.73
N SER A 91 12.20 -7.94 -22.67
CA SER A 91 11.75 -6.56 -22.51
C SER A 91 10.38 -6.37 -23.19
N PRO A 92 9.37 -5.78 -22.52
CA PRO A 92 9.40 -5.34 -21.12
C PRO A 92 9.43 -6.53 -20.15
N SER A 93 10.03 -6.32 -18.97
CA SER A 93 10.16 -7.35 -17.93
C SER A 93 8.86 -7.65 -17.20
N VAL A 94 7.89 -6.74 -17.31
CA VAL A 94 6.53 -6.79 -16.79
C VAL A 94 5.60 -6.31 -17.89
N PHE A 95 4.46 -6.96 -18.07
CA PHE A 95 3.37 -6.44 -18.86
C PHE A 95 2.24 -6.04 -17.92
N THR A 96 2.05 -4.75 -17.81
CA THR A 96 1.00 -4.12 -17.02
C THR A 96 -0.35 -4.45 -17.65
N MET A 97 -1.30 -4.96 -16.88
CA MET A 97 -2.64 -5.25 -17.39
C MET A 97 -3.69 -5.37 -16.28
N PRO A 98 -4.92 -4.84 -16.46
CA PRO A 98 -6.06 -5.23 -15.65
C PRO A 98 -6.48 -6.67 -16.00
N VAL A 99 -6.22 -7.59 -15.09
CA VAL A 99 -6.53 -9.01 -15.24
C VAL A 99 -7.86 -9.32 -14.56
N GLN A 100 -8.78 -9.93 -15.31
CA GLN A 100 -10.04 -10.43 -14.76
C GLN A 100 -9.82 -11.77 -14.07
N LEU A 101 -10.38 -11.92 -12.88
CA LEU A 101 -10.40 -13.11 -12.06
C LEU A 101 -11.86 -13.52 -11.88
N PHE A 102 -12.24 -14.59 -12.58
CA PHE A 102 -13.61 -15.08 -12.55
C PHE A 102 -13.78 -16.11 -11.46
N VAL A 103 -14.64 -15.80 -10.49
CA VAL A 103 -14.89 -16.58 -9.29
C VAL A 103 -16.19 -17.35 -9.49
N ASN A 104 -16.08 -18.67 -9.56
CA ASN A 104 -17.23 -19.55 -9.72
C ASN A 104 -17.73 -19.99 -8.34
N TYR A 105 -18.99 -19.74 -8.03
CA TYR A 105 -19.60 -20.20 -6.77
C TYR A 105 -20.48 -21.43 -7.02
N MET A 106 -20.54 -22.36 -6.05
CA MET A 106 -21.36 -23.56 -6.20
C MET A 106 -22.86 -23.30 -6.08
N PHE A 107 -23.24 -22.30 -5.30
CA PHE A 107 -24.64 -22.03 -4.91
C PHE A 107 -25.00 -20.54 -4.93
N ASP A 108 -24.11 -19.72 -5.47
CA ASP A 108 -24.29 -18.27 -5.55
C ASP A 108 -24.02 -17.80 -6.99
N THR A 109 -24.25 -16.51 -7.25
CA THR A 109 -23.96 -15.88 -8.53
C THR A 109 -22.45 -15.73 -8.68
N ASP A 110 -21.92 -16.16 -9.82
CA ASP A 110 -20.51 -15.97 -10.17
C ASP A 110 -20.13 -14.49 -10.17
N ASP A 111 -18.88 -14.22 -9.83
CA ASP A 111 -18.36 -12.86 -9.71
C ASP A 111 -17.08 -12.68 -10.54
N THR A 112 -16.76 -11.44 -10.89
CA THR A 112 -15.53 -11.08 -11.61
C THR A 112 -14.81 -9.96 -10.87
N VAL A 113 -13.66 -10.29 -10.31
CA VAL A 113 -12.75 -9.31 -9.72
C VAL A 113 -11.73 -8.91 -10.78
N THR A 114 -11.54 -7.61 -11.00
CA THR A 114 -10.47 -7.12 -11.88
C THR A 114 -9.36 -6.53 -11.04
N ALA A 115 -8.14 -7.00 -11.24
CA ALA A 115 -6.97 -6.52 -10.52
C ALA A 115 -5.90 -6.05 -11.50
N MET A 116 -5.27 -4.92 -11.19
CA MET A 116 -4.10 -4.48 -11.95
C MET A 116 -2.93 -5.41 -11.61
N VAL A 117 -2.29 -5.96 -12.64
CA VAL A 117 -1.05 -6.73 -12.51
C VAL A 117 0.03 -5.91 -13.18
N ASP A 118 0.74 -5.11 -12.40
CA ASP A 118 1.79 -4.19 -12.81
C ASP A 118 3.16 -4.53 -12.18
N GLU A 119 3.24 -5.64 -11.45
CA GLU A 119 4.48 -6.19 -10.94
C GLU A 119 4.81 -7.59 -11.52
N ARG A 120 6.05 -8.04 -11.27
CA ARG A 120 6.46 -9.42 -11.59
C ARG A 120 5.75 -10.46 -10.74
N ARG A 121 5.31 -10.05 -9.56
CA ARG A 121 4.69 -10.90 -8.56
C ARG A 121 3.60 -10.04 -7.91
N GLU A 122 2.37 -10.38 -8.21
CA GLU A 122 1.20 -9.67 -7.72
C GLU A 122 0.41 -10.56 -6.76
N LEU A 123 0.04 -10.02 -5.60
CA LEU A 123 -0.90 -10.68 -4.70
C LEU A 123 -2.22 -9.92 -4.73
N VAL A 124 -3.24 -10.56 -5.29
CA VAL A 124 -4.61 -10.04 -5.25
C VAL A 124 -5.33 -10.66 -4.06
N LYS A 125 -5.88 -9.80 -3.18
CA LYS A 125 -6.65 -10.19 -1.99
C LYS A 125 -8.05 -9.59 -2.07
N PHE A 126 -9.07 -10.41 -1.86
CA PHE A 126 -10.48 -9.98 -1.79
C PHE A 126 -11.32 -10.95 -0.96
N THR A 127 -12.56 -10.57 -0.64
CA THR A 127 -13.49 -11.42 0.11
C THR A 127 -14.49 -12.09 -0.82
N GLY A 128 -14.66 -13.41 -0.69
CA GLY A 128 -15.68 -14.19 -1.38
C GLY A 128 -16.86 -14.52 -0.48
N THR A 129 -18.09 -14.30 -0.97
CA THR A 129 -19.33 -14.37 -0.16
C THR A 129 -19.90 -15.77 0.00
N GLY A 130 -19.54 -16.71 -0.87
CA GLY A 130 -20.10 -18.05 -0.93
C GLY A 130 -19.07 -19.16 -1.08
N LEU A 131 -19.56 -20.39 -1.26
CA LEU A 131 -18.70 -21.56 -1.49
C LEU A 131 -18.05 -21.49 -2.88
N ILE A 132 -16.79 -21.05 -2.91
CA ILE A 132 -15.98 -20.97 -4.13
C ILE A 132 -15.65 -22.37 -4.63
N SER A 133 -15.94 -22.62 -5.90
CA SER A 133 -15.58 -23.85 -6.61
C SER A 133 -14.26 -23.72 -7.36
N SER A 134 -14.06 -22.59 -8.04
CA SER A 134 -12.85 -22.32 -8.80
C SER A 134 -12.68 -20.83 -9.07
N ILE A 135 -11.43 -20.43 -9.31
CA ILE A 135 -11.06 -19.11 -9.80
C ILE A 135 -10.25 -19.31 -11.07
N THR A 136 -10.63 -18.58 -12.12
CA THR A 136 -10.06 -18.66 -13.48
C THR A 136 -9.55 -17.29 -13.89
N LEU A 137 -8.32 -17.24 -14.38
CA LEU A 137 -7.67 -16.03 -14.87
C LEU A 137 -8.09 -15.74 -16.31
N ASP A 138 -8.59 -14.53 -16.56
CA ASP A 138 -9.02 -13.98 -17.85
C ASP A 138 -9.84 -14.99 -18.68
N PRO A 139 -11.04 -15.38 -18.21
CA PRO A 139 -11.83 -16.45 -18.82
C PRO A 139 -12.32 -16.12 -20.24
N ALA A 140 -12.38 -14.83 -20.59
CA ALA A 140 -12.83 -14.35 -21.90
C ALA A 140 -11.68 -14.11 -22.89
N ASP A 141 -10.44 -14.42 -22.49
CA ASP A 141 -9.22 -14.25 -23.28
C ASP A 141 -9.05 -12.83 -23.86
N TRP A 142 -9.28 -11.82 -23.01
CA TRP A 142 -9.00 -10.43 -23.36
C TRP A 142 -7.52 -10.23 -23.66
N ILE A 143 -6.65 -10.91 -22.92
CA ILE A 143 -5.21 -10.68 -22.86
C ILE A 143 -4.46 -11.71 -23.71
N LEU A 144 -3.54 -11.23 -24.55
CA LEU A 144 -2.55 -12.09 -25.21
C LEU A 144 -1.53 -12.58 -24.18
N LYS A 145 -1.63 -13.85 -23.78
CA LYS A 145 -0.83 -14.44 -22.68
C LYS A 145 -0.60 -15.94 -22.89
N ASP A 146 0.44 -16.47 -22.26
CA ASP A 146 0.46 -17.86 -21.81
C ASP A 146 0.15 -17.87 -20.31
N ALA A 147 -0.82 -18.66 -19.86
CA ALA A 147 -1.18 -18.74 -18.44
C ALA A 147 -1.24 -20.21 -17.98
N SER A 148 -0.65 -20.50 -16.83
CA SER A 148 -0.68 -21.82 -16.21
C SER A 148 -1.08 -21.74 -14.75
N LYS A 149 -2.15 -22.46 -14.40
CA LYS A 149 -2.58 -22.62 -13.01
C LYS A 149 -1.63 -23.54 -12.27
N GLN A 150 -1.22 -23.12 -11.10
CA GLN A 150 -0.33 -23.87 -10.22
C GLN A 150 -1.03 -24.20 -8.90
N THR A 151 -0.52 -25.20 -8.19
CA THR A 151 -1.00 -25.56 -6.85
C THR A 151 -0.46 -24.56 -5.84
N TRP A 152 -1.34 -24.00 -5.01
CA TRP A 152 -0.92 -23.13 -3.91
C TRP A 152 0.11 -23.82 -3.02
N GLN A 153 1.21 -23.12 -2.75
CA GLN A 153 2.29 -23.61 -1.90
C GLN A 153 2.23 -22.84 -0.57
N LEU A 154 3.22 -22.01 -0.31
CA LEU A 154 3.30 -21.12 0.82
C LEU A 154 3.57 -19.72 0.24
N PHE A 155 2.74 -18.73 0.59
CA PHE A 155 2.93 -17.35 0.18
C PHE A 155 2.69 -16.42 1.36
N ILE A 156 3.48 -15.35 1.45
CA ILE A 156 3.18 -14.18 2.29
C ILE A 156 1.91 -13.54 1.74
N THR A 157 0.97 -13.25 2.63
CA THR A 157 -0.36 -12.71 2.29
C THR A 157 -0.61 -11.30 2.78
N THR A 158 0.28 -10.75 3.61
CA THR A 158 0.29 -9.33 3.98
C THR A 158 0.84 -8.50 2.82
N LEU A 159 0.09 -7.47 2.42
CA LEU A 159 0.54 -6.46 1.46
C LEU A 159 1.36 -5.38 2.18
N ASP A 160 2.24 -4.70 1.45
CA ASP A 160 3.06 -3.63 2.02
C ASP A 160 2.21 -2.51 2.64
N SER A 161 1.11 -2.16 1.96
CA SER A 161 0.13 -1.17 2.43
C SER A 161 -0.69 -1.62 3.65
N GLU A 162 -0.66 -2.91 4.01
CA GLU A 162 -1.37 -3.42 5.18
C GLU A 162 -0.55 -3.28 6.47
N LEU A 163 0.77 -3.08 6.36
CA LEU A 163 1.60 -2.78 7.53
C LEU A 163 1.36 -1.35 7.99
N THR A 164 1.04 -1.22 9.27
CA THR A 164 0.95 0.08 9.94
C THR A 164 2.31 0.78 9.92
N GLN A 165 2.32 2.10 9.77
CA GLN A 165 3.59 2.84 9.73
C GLN A 165 4.03 3.16 11.16
N PRO A 166 5.27 2.80 11.58
CA PRO A 166 5.75 3.04 12.93
C PRO A 166 5.92 4.53 13.22
N VAL A 167 5.69 4.90 14.48
CA VAL A 167 5.94 6.25 15.01
C VAL A 167 7.17 6.20 15.92
N LEU A 168 8.10 7.15 15.78
CA LEU A 168 9.31 7.23 16.59
C LEU A 168 8.98 7.10 18.09
N HIS A 169 9.72 6.29 18.83
CA HIS A 169 9.56 6.07 20.27
C HIS A 169 8.21 5.47 20.74
N ALA A 170 7.26 5.20 19.84
CA ALA A 170 6.03 4.48 20.18
C ALA A 170 6.24 2.96 20.11
N PRO A 171 5.56 2.15 20.96
CA PRO A 171 5.53 0.71 20.77
C PRO A 171 4.89 0.37 19.42
N TYR A 172 5.57 -0.48 18.66
CA TYR A 172 5.11 -0.99 17.38
C TYR A 172 4.90 -2.49 17.47
N GLU A 173 3.76 -2.95 16.96
CA GLU A 173 3.44 -4.35 16.82
C GLU A 173 2.62 -4.55 15.55
N ASP A 174 3.14 -5.35 14.63
CA ASP A 174 2.42 -5.79 13.43
C ASP A 174 2.81 -7.22 13.09
N THR A 175 2.05 -7.90 12.23
CA THR A 175 2.27 -9.30 11.87
C THR A 175 2.29 -9.49 10.37
N ILE A 176 3.36 -10.09 9.87
CA ILE A 176 3.41 -10.59 8.49
C ILE A 176 2.76 -11.97 8.48
N GLU A 177 1.64 -12.06 7.78
CA GLU A 177 0.86 -13.27 7.62
C GLU A 177 1.28 -14.05 6.37
N TYR A 178 0.96 -15.34 6.41
CA TYR A 178 1.19 -16.25 5.29
C TYR A 178 0.06 -17.28 5.22
N VAL A 179 -0.11 -17.88 4.04
CA VAL A 179 -1.03 -19.01 3.86
C VAL A 179 -0.32 -20.16 3.16
N GLY A 180 -0.51 -21.38 3.69
CA GLY A 180 -0.16 -22.64 3.03
C GLY A 180 1.10 -23.37 3.55
N SER A 181 1.54 -23.10 4.78
CA SER A 181 2.54 -23.94 5.44
C SER A 181 1.97 -25.27 5.95
N VAL A 182 2.80 -26.31 5.98
CA VAL A 182 2.45 -27.63 6.53
C VAL A 182 3.02 -27.82 7.94
N SER A 183 4.13 -27.15 8.28
CA SER A 183 4.66 -27.09 9.64
C SER A 183 4.82 -25.64 10.14
N SER A 184 5.34 -25.44 11.35
CA SER A 184 5.62 -24.09 11.88
C SER A 184 6.68 -23.40 11.01
N PRO A 185 6.32 -22.42 10.16
CA PRO A 185 7.30 -21.77 9.32
C PRO A 185 8.09 -20.75 10.13
N VAL A 186 9.25 -20.37 9.60
CA VAL A 186 10.17 -19.42 10.22
C VAL A 186 10.31 -18.20 9.32
N PHE A 187 10.11 -17.03 9.92
CA PHE A 187 10.37 -15.74 9.32
C PHE A 187 11.81 -15.28 9.55
N SER A 188 12.39 -14.62 8.55
CA SER A 188 13.75 -14.08 8.58
C SER A 188 13.92 -12.91 7.62
N ILE A 189 14.87 -12.02 7.90
CA ILE A 189 15.27 -10.94 6.98
C ILE A 189 16.40 -11.45 6.08
N VAL A 190 16.27 -11.23 4.77
CA VAL A 190 17.23 -11.67 3.75
C VAL A 190 18.11 -10.53 3.28
N SER A 191 17.52 -9.34 3.13
CA SER A 191 18.21 -8.12 2.71
C SER A 191 17.54 -6.89 3.32
N GLY A 192 18.27 -5.76 3.37
CA GLY A 192 17.82 -4.55 4.05
C GLY A 192 17.87 -4.64 5.58
N ALA A 193 17.21 -3.71 6.25
CA ALA A 193 17.15 -3.65 7.70
C ALA A 193 15.82 -3.07 8.18
N LEU A 194 15.35 -3.53 9.33
CA LEU A 194 14.27 -2.87 10.06
C LEU A 194 14.76 -1.54 10.66
N PRO A 195 13.83 -0.62 10.99
CA PRO A 195 14.16 0.52 11.82
C PRO A 195 14.88 0.12 13.11
N PRO A 196 15.92 0.86 13.55
CA PRO A 196 16.60 0.58 14.81
C PRO A 196 15.62 0.49 15.98
N GLY A 197 15.68 -0.59 16.75
CA GLY A 197 14.77 -0.85 17.87
C GLY A 197 13.55 -1.72 17.52
N LEU A 198 13.32 -2.02 16.24
CA LEU A 198 12.36 -3.04 15.81
C LEU A 198 13.06 -4.38 15.51
N VAL A 199 12.34 -5.47 15.77
CA VAL A 199 12.81 -6.85 15.53
C VAL A 199 11.71 -7.65 14.85
N LEU A 200 12.08 -8.41 13.81
CA LEU A 200 11.23 -9.45 13.23
C LEU A 200 11.42 -10.74 14.03
N ASN A 201 10.37 -11.18 14.71
CA ASN A 201 10.32 -12.45 15.41
C ASN A 201 10.12 -13.60 14.40
N THR A 202 10.53 -14.81 14.79
CA THR A 202 10.48 -16.00 13.92
C THR A 202 9.05 -16.43 13.55
N ASP A 203 8.05 -15.96 14.29
CA ASP A 203 6.62 -16.20 14.06
C ASP A 203 5.98 -15.19 13.08
N GLY A 204 6.74 -14.19 12.61
CA GLY A 204 6.26 -13.17 11.68
C GLY A 204 5.85 -11.85 12.34
N ARG A 205 5.84 -11.76 13.68
CA ARG A 205 5.55 -10.51 14.39
C ARG A 205 6.74 -9.55 14.32
N ILE A 206 6.51 -8.32 13.89
CA ILE A 206 7.47 -7.22 14.01
C ILE A 206 7.12 -6.45 15.29
N THR A 207 8.05 -6.40 16.23
CA THR A 207 7.82 -5.75 17.52
C THR A 207 8.99 -4.86 17.93
N GLY A 208 8.72 -3.82 18.71
CA GLY A 208 9.74 -3.03 19.38
C GLY A 208 9.36 -1.57 19.47
N THR A 209 10.37 -0.71 19.59
CA THR A 209 10.21 0.75 19.65
C THR A 209 11.26 1.40 18.76
N PRO A 210 10.86 2.02 17.64
CA PRO A 210 11.82 2.60 16.69
C PRO A 210 12.56 3.79 17.34
N GLN A 211 13.86 3.91 17.06
CA GLN A 211 14.75 4.91 17.65
C GLN A 211 15.17 6.02 16.69
N ASP A 212 15.00 5.82 15.38
CA ASP A 212 15.40 6.76 14.34
C ASP A 212 14.30 6.89 13.28
N THR A 213 14.01 8.13 12.87
CA THR A 213 13.12 8.40 11.73
C THR A 213 13.76 7.98 10.41
N GLY A 214 12.95 7.65 9.41
CA GLY A 214 13.45 7.33 8.08
C GLY A 214 12.60 6.31 7.34
N SER A 215 12.97 6.06 6.09
CA SER A 215 12.37 5.00 5.27
C SER A 215 13.28 3.77 5.28
N TYR A 216 12.74 2.64 5.73
CA TYR A 216 13.45 1.39 5.91
C TYR A 216 12.84 0.32 5.03
N SER A 217 13.57 -0.12 4.01
CA SER A 217 13.16 -1.21 3.12
C SER A 217 13.90 -2.50 3.50
N PHE A 218 13.16 -3.59 3.63
CA PHE A 218 13.69 -4.90 4.02
C PHE A 218 12.93 -6.03 3.34
N GLU A 219 13.68 -7.05 2.94
CA GLU A 219 13.14 -8.24 2.31
C GLU A 219 12.96 -9.34 3.35
N VAL A 220 11.72 -9.80 3.49
CA VAL A 220 11.34 -10.85 4.43
C VAL A 220 11.18 -12.16 3.68
N ARG A 221 11.72 -13.24 4.27
CA ARG A 221 11.49 -14.62 3.87
C ARG A 221 10.69 -15.35 4.93
N VAL A 222 9.67 -16.06 4.47
CA VAL A 222 9.02 -17.13 5.22
C VAL A 222 9.41 -18.48 4.61
N ALA A 223 9.80 -19.44 5.42
CA ALA A 223 10.14 -20.78 4.95
C ALA A 223 9.56 -21.83 5.90
N ASP A 224 9.06 -22.93 5.34
CA ASP A 224 8.71 -24.11 6.13
C ASP A 224 9.97 -24.66 6.84
N SER A 225 9.83 -25.47 7.89
CA SER A 225 10.95 -25.92 8.75
C SER A 225 12.07 -26.67 8.01
N GLY A 226 11.75 -27.30 6.88
CA GLY A 226 12.72 -27.93 5.97
C GLY A 226 13.40 -26.98 4.98
N GLY A 227 13.12 -25.67 5.06
CA GLY A 227 13.60 -24.63 4.15
C GLY A 227 12.82 -24.49 2.83
N SER A 228 11.83 -25.35 2.59
CA SER A 228 10.94 -25.32 1.43
C SER A 228 9.58 -25.97 1.76
N PRO A 229 8.45 -25.48 1.22
CA PRO A 229 8.33 -24.28 0.38
C PRO A 229 8.73 -23.00 1.13
N SER A 230 9.16 -21.99 0.38
CA SER A 230 9.50 -20.69 0.95
C SER A 230 9.10 -19.58 0.01
N ASP A 231 8.87 -18.41 0.59
CA ASP A 231 8.42 -17.24 -0.12
C ASP A 231 9.10 -15.98 0.41
N GLN A 232 9.23 -14.98 -0.47
CA GLN A 232 9.93 -13.73 -0.19
C GLN A 232 9.16 -12.54 -0.75
N THR A 233 9.13 -11.45 0.01
CA THR A 233 8.61 -10.15 -0.43
C THR A 233 9.35 -9.01 0.27
N THR A 234 9.32 -7.83 -0.34
CA THR A 234 9.90 -6.62 0.26
C THR A 234 8.80 -5.81 0.94
N PHE A 235 9.13 -5.24 2.09
CA PHE A 235 8.30 -4.31 2.83
C PHE A 235 9.05 -3.01 3.05
N THR A 236 8.30 -1.92 3.24
CA THR A 236 8.82 -0.60 3.57
C THR A 236 8.10 -0.03 4.79
N LEU A 237 8.87 0.25 5.84
CA LEU A 237 8.39 0.98 7.01
C LEU A 237 8.97 2.39 7.00
N ASN A 238 8.09 3.38 7.00
CA ASN A 238 8.44 4.78 7.13
C ASN A 238 8.21 5.17 8.59
N VAL A 239 9.30 5.29 9.35
CA VAL A 239 9.24 5.83 10.71
C VAL A 239 9.10 7.34 10.60
N ALA A 240 7.89 7.83 10.85
CA ALA A 240 7.67 9.25 11.07
C ALA A 240 8.12 9.62 12.48
N GLY A 241 8.58 10.86 12.66
CA GLY A 241 8.76 11.41 14.00
C GLY A 241 7.45 11.29 14.78
N SER A 242 7.54 10.92 16.07
CA SER A 242 6.47 11.23 17.01
C SER A 242 6.38 12.75 17.02
N CYS A 243 5.17 13.28 16.97
CA CYS A 243 5.01 14.71 16.98
C CYS A 243 5.42 15.29 18.36
N CYS A 244 5.34 14.51 19.44
CA CYS A 244 5.81 14.89 20.77
C CYS A 244 6.93 13.93 21.21
N VAL A 245 8.13 14.44 21.47
CA VAL A 245 9.27 13.65 21.95
C VAL A 245 9.78 14.23 23.27
N GLY A 246 10.04 13.37 24.25
CA GLY A 246 10.57 13.81 25.54
C GLY A 246 9.50 14.48 26.41
N LEU A 247 9.49 15.81 26.44
CA LEU A 247 8.57 16.62 27.23
C LEU A 247 7.58 17.35 26.32
N THR A 248 6.38 17.58 26.82
CA THR A 248 5.40 18.50 26.21
C THR A 248 5.93 19.94 26.20
N GLY A 249 5.35 20.81 25.37
CA GLY A 249 5.61 22.26 25.42
C GLY A 249 6.40 22.86 24.26
N ASN A 250 7.01 22.09 23.37
CA ASN A 250 7.64 22.60 22.13
C ASN A 250 6.59 22.89 21.03
N ILE A 251 5.61 23.75 21.34
CA ILE A 251 4.43 24.00 20.51
C ILE A 251 4.76 24.51 19.10
N ASN A 252 5.94 25.13 18.93
CA ASN A 252 6.37 25.66 17.65
C ASN A 252 7.19 24.67 16.81
N CYS A 253 7.47 23.47 17.33
CA CYS A 253 8.26 22.40 16.73
C CYS A 253 9.64 22.86 16.24
N ASP A 254 10.33 23.69 17.02
CA ASP A 254 11.68 24.02 16.64
C ASP A 254 12.60 22.79 16.79
N PRO A 255 13.63 22.66 15.93
CA PRO A 255 14.51 21.49 15.94
C PRO A 255 15.34 21.31 17.21
N GLY A 256 15.37 22.32 18.10
CA GLY A 256 16.12 22.29 19.34
C GLY A 256 15.36 21.64 20.49
N ASP A 257 14.06 21.40 20.33
CA ASP A 257 13.16 20.90 21.37
C ASP A 257 13.21 21.77 22.65
N VAL A 258 13.30 23.09 22.45
CA VAL A 258 13.47 24.06 23.54
C VAL A 258 12.15 24.72 23.84
N VAL A 259 11.62 24.48 25.05
CA VAL A 259 10.41 25.18 25.51
C VAL A 259 10.74 26.61 25.92
N ASP A 260 10.27 27.58 25.14
CA ASP A 260 10.50 29.00 25.34
C ASP A 260 9.27 29.88 24.99
N VAL A 261 9.49 31.19 24.90
CA VAL A 261 8.43 32.18 24.66
C VAL A 261 7.84 32.14 23.25
N ALA A 262 8.53 31.52 22.28
CA ALA A 262 8.02 31.27 20.96
C ALA A 262 6.90 30.21 20.99
N ASP A 263 7.02 29.19 21.85
CA ASP A 263 5.96 28.20 22.08
C ASP A 263 4.70 28.83 22.67
N LEU A 264 4.89 29.74 23.63
CA LEU A 264 3.79 30.51 24.20
C LEU A 264 3.07 31.31 23.11
N THR A 265 3.83 31.91 22.19
CA THR A 265 3.26 32.68 21.08
C THR A 265 2.48 31.79 20.11
N ALA A 266 3.01 30.62 19.78
CA ALA A 266 2.36 29.63 18.94
C ALA A 266 1.06 29.10 19.56
N LEU A 267 1.07 28.78 20.86
CA LEU A 267 -0.10 28.31 21.59
C LEU A 267 -1.20 29.37 21.69
N ILE A 268 -0.83 30.64 21.94
CA ILE A 268 -1.78 31.76 21.94
C ILE A 268 -2.39 31.96 20.55
N ASP A 269 -1.59 31.86 19.49
CA ASP A 269 -2.07 32.03 18.12
C ASP A 269 -3.09 30.94 17.75
N HIS A 270 -2.80 29.69 18.11
CA HIS A 270 -3.68 28.54 17.97
C HIS A 270 -4.99 28.67 18.76
N LEU A 271 -4.94 29.11 20.02
CA LEU A 271 -6.14 29.13 20.87
C LEU A 271 -7.02 30.37 20.66
N PHE A 272 -6.45 31.51 20.26
CA PHE A 272 -7.15 32.80 20.37
C PHE A 272 -7.07 33.72 19.16
N VAL A 273 -6.08 33.57 18.29
CA VAL A 273 -5.81 34.57 17.25
C VAL A 273 -6.19 34.06 15.87
N SER A 274 -5.48 33.04 15.38
CA SER A 274 -5.59 32.54 14.02
C SER A 274 -6.26 31.18 13.94
N PHE A 275 -6.26 30.41 15.03
CA PHE A 275 -6.63 29.00 15.04
C PHE A 275 -5.80 28.16 14.06
N ALA A 276 -4.55 28.59 13.80
CA ALA A 276 -3.61 27.84 13.01
C ALA A 276 -3.39 26.46 13.66
N PRO A 277 -3.48 25.35 12.90
CA PRO A 277 -3.20 24.03 13.42
C PRO A 277 -1.80 23.97 14.03
N LEU A 278 -1.67 23.30 15.18
CA LEU A 278 -0.36 23.02 15.75
C LEU A 278 0.39 22.03 14.88
N CYS A 279 1.72 22.17 14.88
CA CYS A 279 2.60 21.22 14.20
C CYS A 279 2.59 19.85 14.91
N CYS A 280 2.38 19.83 16.23
CA CYS A 280 2.01 18.66 17.01
C CYS A 280 0.97 19.04 18.08
N GLU A 281 -0.19 18.39 18.06
CA GLU A 281 -1.18 18.56 19.13
C GLU A 281 -0.74 17.89 20.45
N GLY A 282 0.03 16.80 20.37
CA GLY A 282 0.55 16.10 21.55
C GLY A 282 1.53 16.93 22.39
N GLU A 283 2.31 17.83 21.77
CA GLU A 283 3.16 18.79 22.50
C GLU A 283 2.31 19.87 23.19
N GLY A 284 1.11 20.12 22.66
CA GLY A 284 0.11 21.07 23.15
C GLY A 284 -0.60 20.67 24.43
N ASN A 285 -0.69 19.37 24.76
CA ASN A 285 -1.31 18.88 26.00
C ASN A 285 -0.30 18.94 27.17
N ILE A 286 0.06 20.15 27.57
CA ILE A 286 1.09 20.45 28.55
C ILE A 286 0.62 20.09 29.97
N ASP A 287 -0.66 20.30 30.29
CA ASP A 287 -1.20 19.98 31.60
C ASP A 287 -1.41 18.46 31.80
N GLY A 288 -1.33 17.69 30.71
CA GLY A 288 -1.35 16.23 30.69
C GLY A 288 -2.73 15.66 30.93
N ASP A 289 -3.78 16.39 30.54
CA ASP A 289 -5.15 15.95 30.71
C ASP A 289 -5.44 14.68 29.87
N PRO A 290 -6.27 13.74 30.37
CA PRO A 290 -6.52 12.49 29.66
C PRO A 290 -7.32 12.62 28.36
N SER A 291 -7.96 13.77 28.12
CA SER A 291 -8.72 14.00 26.88
C SER A 291 -7.83 14.46 25.73
N GLY A 292 -6.60 14.88 26.02
CA GLY A 292 -5.60 15.24 25.01
C GLY A 292 -5.94 16.53 24.27
N THR A 293 -6.81 17.37 24.85
CA THR A 293 -7.32 18.55 24.18
C THR A 293 -6.47 19.76 24.55
N VAL A 294 -5.87 20.38 23.53
CA VAL A 294 -5.10 21.61 23.73
C VAL A 294 -6.06 22.78 24.04
N ASP A 295 -5.99 23.30 25.26
CA ASP A 295 -6.87 24.36 25.74
C ASP A 295 -6.17 25.41 26.64
N VAL A 296 -6.98 26.21 27.35
CA VAL A 296 -6.48 27.30 28.20
C VAL A 296 -5.74 26.80 29.45
N ALA A 297 -6.01 25.58 29.88
CA ALA A 297 -5.29 24.93 30.96
C ALA A 297 -3.84 24.64 30.55
N ASP A 298 -3.60 24.19 29.32
CA ASP A 298 -2.25 24.03 28.75
C ASP A 298 -1.49 25.34 28.67
N LEU A 299 -2.17 26.40 28.23
CA LEU A 299 -1.60 27.75 28.23
C LEU A 299 -1.17 28.18 29.64
N THR A 300 -2.00 27.86 30.64
CA THR A 300 -1.70 28.18 32.03
C THR A 300 -0.50 27.37 32.54
N ALA A 301 -0.41 26.09 32.17
CA ALA A 301 0.71 25.22 32.51
C ALA A 301 2.02 25.70 31.87
N LEU A 302 1.99 26.10 30.59
CA LEU A 302 3.16 26.66 29.89
C LEU A 302 3.65 27.96 30.52
N ILE A 303 2.73 28.86 30.90
CA ILE A 303 3.07 30.11 31.59
C ILE A 303 3.71 29.81 32.97
N ASP A 304 3.16 28.83 33.69
CA ASP A 304 3.69 28.43 35.00
C ASP A 304 5.13 27.90 34.88
N HIS A 305 5.38 27.06 33.87
CA HIS A 305 6.71 26.54 33.53
C HIS A 305 7.69 27.65 33.14
N LEU A 306 7.31 28.57 32.26
CA LEU A 306 8.24 29.57 31.72
C LEU A 306 8.52 30.73 32.68
N PHE A 307 7.57 31.10 33.54
CA PHE A 307 7.62 32.40 34.23
C PHE A 307 7.30 32.39 35.72
N ILE A 308 6.57 31.40 36.24
CA ILE A 308 6.04 31.48 37.60
C ILE A 308 6.82 30.57 38.54
N SER A 309 6.72 29.26 38.33
CA SER A 309 7.21 28.25 39.27
C SER A 309 8.32 27.38 38.69
N PHE A 310 8.48 27.36 37.35
CA PHE A 310 9.36 26.44 36.65
C PHE A 310 9.02 24.96 36.92
N SER A 311 7.72 24.68 37.12
CA SER A 311 7.19 23.31 37.22
C SER A 311 7.69 22.44 36.07
N PRO A 312 8.20 21.23 36.31
CA PRO A 312 8.62 20.35 35.22
C PRO A 312 7.43 19.99 34.33
N LEU A 313 7.66 19.97 33.03
CA LEU A 313 6.66 19.60 32.03
C LEU A 313 6.39 18.10 32.08
N ASN A 314 5.18 17.73 31.67
CA ASN A 314 4.82 16.33 31.54
C ASN A 314 5.58 15.69 30.38
N SER A 315 5.94 14.42 30.54
CA SER A 315 6.42 13.63 29.41
C SER A 315 5.33 13.50 28.36
N CYS A 316 5.70 13.50 27.09
CA CYS A 316 4.80 13.12 26.00
C CYS A 316 4.14 11.77 26.31
N GLN A 317 2.81 11.71 26.24
CA GLN A 317 2.00 10.51 26.50
C GLN A 317 1.72 9.70 25.25
#